data_AF-A0A1B6EGQ3-F1
#
_entry.id   AF-A0A1B6EGQ3-F1
#
_cell.length_a   1.000
_cell.length_b   1.000
_cell.length_c   1.000
_cell.angle_alpha   90.00
_cell.angle_beta   90.00
_cell.angle_gamma   90.00
#
_symmetry.space_group_name_H-M   'P 1'
#
loop_
_entity.id
_entity.type
_entity.pdbx_description
1 polymer ?
#
loop_
_entity_poly.entity_id
_entity_poly.type
_entity_poly.pdbx_seq_one_letter_code
_entity_poly.pdbx_strand_id
1 'polypeptide(L)'
;NDTDTTWLFREPIVDVFKDVPVRNSLSRKVSNNPIFQGDFHMEFCDNIRQLLQAYFRDFAVERLDRPWQAFTGSWSNSAIARNLGINTTYVTGRHSYVLVRLARHRDSSRVHEDSPITSDNVVLHDAVAKQADLVTIGDTASVVDFIRSFGSHYVTSYVTGNSLYQVFVFTTPIYSRIKEILKSRGVSSLSMEELSSYFSPWYAEHVGKILTASGNVTLESWAQENLRVQFYFFIYSSLLKLHTDNSLLKELDKLLVNEAVLQLDLRTLSVAFKDPEKRRWFEEVIDNNLKLWEVNM
;
A
#
# COMPACT_ATOMS: atom_id res chain seq x y z
N ASN A 1 -10.42 -8.70 17.91
CA ASN A 1 -11.04 -8.66 19.24
C ASN A 1 -10.15 -7.87 20.18
N ASP A 2 -10.16 -6.55 19.98
CA ASP A 2 -9.74 -5.46 20.90
C ASP A 2 -10.48 -4.18 20.40
N THR A 3 -11.79 -4.34 20.13
CA THR A 3 -12.89 -3.55 20.73
C THR A 3 -12.85 -2.03 20.47
N ASP A 4 -12.67 -1.69 19.19
CA ASP A 4 -13.40 -0.70 18.35
C ASP A 4 -13.49 0.79 18.77
N THR A 5 -13.05 1.69 17.85
CA THR A 5 -13.73 2.98 17.51
C THR A 5 -13.20 3.72 16.26
N THR A 6 -12.22 3.25 15.46
CA THR A 6 -11.77 4.01 14.26
C THR A 6 -11.27 3.13 13.13
N TRP A 7 -12.17 2.43 12.44
CA TRP A 7 -11.85 1.65 11.24
C TRP A 7 -12.45 2.31 10.00
N LEU A 8 -11.59 2.73 9.05
CA LEU A 8 -12.01 3.34 7.77
C LEU A 8 -12.45 2.27 6.75
N PHE A 9 -11.96 1.03 6.87
CA PHE A 9 -12.26 -0.07 5.98
C PHE A 9 -13.00 -1.18 6.71
N ARG A 10 -14.22 -1.47 6.29
CA ARG A 10 -15.04 -2.56 6.81
C ARG A 10 -15.15 -3.65 5.75
N GLU A 11 -14.79 -4.86 6.12
CA GLU A 11 -15.22 -6.07 5.42
C GLU A 11 -16.55 -6.54 6.04
N PRO A 12 -17.51 -7.06 5.25
CA PRO A 12 -17.43 -7.33 3.81
C PRO A 12 -17.61 -6.08 2.94
N ILE A 13 -16.99 -6.09 1.76
CA ILE A 13 -17.19 -5.08 0.71
C ILE A 13 -18.64 -5.24 0.19
N VAL A 14 -19.34 -4.12 -0.03
CA VAL A 14 -20.73 -4.11 -0.50
C VAL A 14 -20.80 -3.58 -1.93
N ASP A 15 -21.55 -4.26 -2.80
CA ASP A 15 -21.82 -3.78 -4.15
C ASP A 15 -22.79 -2.59 -4.11
N VAL A 16 -22.29 -1.42 -4.50
CA VAL A 16 -23.06 -0.17 -4.46
C VAL A 16 -23.78 0.10 -5.78
N PHE A 17 -23.11 -0.18 -6.89
CA PHE A 17 -23.54 0.17 -8.24
C PHE A 17 -23.96 -1.06 -9.03
N LYS A 18 -24.98 -0.90 -9.87
CA LYS A 18 -25.38 -1.85 -10.90
C LYS A 18 -24.68 -1.50 -12.21
N ASP A 19 -24.37 -2.52 -13.01
CA ASP A 19 -23.92 -2.38 -14.41
C ASP A 19 -22.74 -1.43 -14.61
N VAL A 20 -21.74 -1.49 -13.72
CA VAL A 20 -20.54 -0.65 -13.84
C VAL A 20 -19.75 -1.08 -15.08
N PRO A 21 -19.46 -0.17 -16.03
CA PRO A 21 -18.56 -0.46 -17.13
C PRO A 21 -17.14 -0.56 -16.58
N VAL A 22 -16.68 -1.79 -16.35
CA VAL A 22 -15.35 -2.07 -15.83
C VAL A 22 -14.41 -2.43 -16.99
N ARG A 23 -13.27 -1.74 -17.07
CA ARG A 23 -12.16 -2.16 -17.92
C ARG A 23 -11.21 -3.02 -17.09
N ASN A 24 -11.20 -4.31 -17.40
CA ASN A 24 -10.15 -5.20 -16.91
C ASN A 24 -8.96 -5.09 -17.85
N SER A 25 -7.85 -4.53 -17.35
CA SER A 25 -6.65 -4.29 -18.16
C SER A 25 -5.44 -5.09 -17.70
N LEU A 26 -5.61 -6.33 -17.23
CA LEU A 26 -4.55 -7.34 -17.22
C LEU A 26 -5.10 -8.75 -17.44
N SER A 27 -5.89 -8.94 -18.50
CA SER A 27 -6.03 -10.26 -19.12
C SER A 27 -5.57 -10.16 -20.57
N ARG A 28 -4.26 -10.39 -20.79
CA ARG A 28 -3.69 -11.13 -21.94
C ARG A 28 -2.21 -10.82 -22.18
N LYS A 29 -1.53 -11.90 -22.59
CA LYS A 29 -0.17 -12.01 -23.14
C LYS A 29 0.91 -12.01 -22.06
N VAL A 30 1.09 -13.19 -21.47
CA VAL A 30 2.44 -13.75 -21.26
C VAL A 30 3.21 -13.45 -22.56
N SER A 31 3.99 -12.37 -22.55
CA SER A 31 4.98 -12.15 -23.59
C SER A 31 5.85 -13.40 -23.61
N ASN A 32 6.10 -13.95 -24.79
CA ASN A 32 6.95 -15.11 -25.03
C ASN A 32 8.45 -14.82 -24.73
N ASN A 33 8.76 -14.15 -23.63
CA ASN A 33 10.09 -14.08 -23.05
C ASN A 33 9.99 -14.02 -21.50
N PRO A 34 10.72 -14.87 -20.76
CA PRO A 34 10.15 -15.57 -19.61
C PRO A 34 10.85 -15.21 -18.28
N ILE A 35 11.35 -13.98 -18.15
CA ILE A 35 12.00 -13.53 -16.92
C ILE A 35 11.19 -12.35 -16.40
N PHE A 36 10.41 -12.62 -15.35
CA PHE A 36 9.93 -11.58 -14.46
C PHE A 36 11.14 -10.77 -14.02
N GLN A 37 11.30 -9.55 -14.54
CA GLN A 37 12.34 -8.63 -14.04
C GLN A 37 11.94 -8.05 -12.69
N GLY A 38 10.64 -8.10 -12.37
CA GLY A 38 10.04 -7.55 -11.17
C GLY A 38 10.24 -6.06 -11.04
N ASP A 39 9.23 -5.40 -10.50
CA ASP A 39 9.33 -3.95 -10.33
C ASP A 39 10.13 -3.65 -9.05
N PHE A 40 11.45 -3.79 -9.16
CA PHE A 40 12.36 -3.63 -8.04
C PHE A 40 12.51 -2.15 -7.71
N HIS A 41 12.02 -1.77 -6.53
CA HIS A 41 11.99 -0.40 -6.06
C HIS A 41 12.79 -0.25 -4.78
N MET A 42 13.53 0.85 -4.70
CA MET A 42 14.27 1.24 -3.51
C MET A 42 13.91 2.68 -3.15
N GLU A 43 13.30 2.86 -1.98
CA GLU A 43 12.78 4.15 -1.52
C GLU A 43 13.51 4.61 -0.25
N PHE A 44 14.19 5.76 -0.37
CA PHE A 44 14.95 6.38 0.72
C PHE A 44 14.04 7.29 1.57
N CYS A 45 13.82 6.90 2.81
CA CYS A 45 12.90 7.54 3.74
C CYS A 45 13.66 8.15 4.92
N ASP A 46 13.61 9.46 5.09
CA ASP A 46 14.38 10.17 6.11
C ASP A 46 13.88 9.89 7.54
N ASN A 47 12.62 9.46 7.68
CA ASN A 47 11.96 9.12 8.95
C ASN A 47 10.80 8.13 8.75
N ILE A 48 10.19 7.69 9.86
CA ILE A 48 9.13 6.67 9.86
C ILE A 48 7.88 7.10 9.09
N ARG A 49 7.53 8.40 9.10
CA ARG A 49 6.36 8.91 8.33
C ARG A 49 6.60 8.77 6.83
N GLN A 50 7.79 9.14 6.35
CA GLN A 50 8.15 8.92 4.95
C GLN A 50 8.18 7.43 4.60
N LEU A 51 8.58 6.56 5.53
CA LEU A 51 8.54 5.11 5.30
C LEU A 51 7.11 4.58 5.17
N LEU A 52 6.16 5.02 6.00
CA LEU A 52 4.75 4.65 5.87
C LEU A 52 4.14 5.22 4.58
N GLN A 53 4.51 6.44 4.20
CA GLN A 53 4.11 7.03 2.92
C GLN A 53 4.64 6.24 1.72
N ALA A 54 5.92 5.83 1.76
CA ALA A 54 6.52 4.95 0.76
C ALA A 54 5.82 3.59 0.69
N TYR A 55 5.49 3.02 1.86
CA TYR A 55 4.80 1.75 1.96
C TYR A 55 3.42 1.79 1.29
N PHE A 56 2.65 2.85 1.51
CA PHE A 56 1.31 3.04 0.94
C PHE A 56 1.28 3.98 -0.28
N ARG A 57 2.39 4.14 -1.00
CA ARG A 57 2.51 5.11 -2.11
C ARG A 57 1.42 4.98 -3.17
N ASP A 58 1.07 3.74 -3.52
CA ASP A 58 0.12 3.44 -4.59
C ASP A 58 -1.33 3.29 -4.06
N PHE A 59 -1.59 3.77 -2.85
CA PHE A 59 -2.92 3.80 -2.24
C PHE A 59 -3.40 5.25 -2.18
N ALA A 60 -4.48 5.53 -2.90
CA ALA A 60 -5.12 6.82 -2.96
C ALA A 60 -6.52 6.76 -2.35
N VAL A 61 -6.86 7.79 -1.57
CA VAL A 61 -8.18 7.98 -0.99
C VAL A 61 -8.57 9.43 -1.24
N GLU A 62 -9.66 9.64 -1.99
CA GLU A 62 -10.18 10.98 -2.26
C GLU A 62 -10.43 11.73 -0.95
N ARG A 63 -10.15 13.05 -0.93
CA ARG A 63 -10.30 13.93 0.24
C ARG A 63 -9.34 13.67 1.42
N LEU A 64 -8.34 12.79 1.27
CA LEU A 64 -7.22 12.69 2.21
C LEU A 64 -5.93 13.26 1.60
N ASP A 65 -5.29 14.18 2.32
CA ASP A 65 -3.98 14.71 1.94
C ASP A 65 -2.87 13.67 2.22
N ARG A 66 -3.10 12.79 3.19
CA ARG A 66 -2.16 11.73 3.59
C ARG A 66 -2.85 10.36 3.57
N PRO A 67 -3.07 9.75 2.39
CA PRO A 67 -3.77 8.47 2.27
C PRO A 67 -3.21 7.34 3.14
N TRP A 68 -1.89 7.31 3.35
CA TRP A 68 -1.25 6.30 4.21
C TRP A 68 -1.74 6.34 5.67
N GLN A 69 -2.20 7.48 6.17
CA GLN A 69 -2.78 7.58 7.52
C GLN A 69 -4.07 6.78 7.61
N ALA A 70 -4.86 6.67 6.53
CA ALA A 70 -6.08 5.85 6.45
C ALA A 70 -5.87 4.41 6.93
N PHE A 71 -4.68 3.87 6.68
CA PHE A 71 -4.34 2.48 6.95
C PHE A 71 -3.53 2.30 8.24
N THR A 72 -2.83 3.35 8.69
CA THR A 72 -1.79 3.25 9.72
C THR A 72 -2.05 4.10 10.95
N GLY A 73 -3.02 5.01 10.90
CA GLY A 73 -3.25 5.97 11.97
C GLY A 73 -3.60 5.35 13.32
N SER A 74 -4.19 4.16 13.32
CA SER A 74 -4.48 3.38 14.53
C SER A 74 -3.37 2.40 14.93
N TRP A 75 -2.27 2.33 14.17
CA TRP A 75 -1.20 1.38 14.46
C TRP A 75 -0.34 1.87 15.63
N SER A 76 -0.23 1.03 16.66
CA SER A 76 0.79 1.22 17.69
C SER A 76 2.20 1.03 17.12
N ASN A 77 3.22 1.52 17.81
CA ASN A 77 4.62 1.31 17.41
C ASN A 77 4.95 -0.18 17.21
N SER A 78 4.36 -1.07 18.02
CA SER A 78 4.51 -2.52 17.85
C SER A 78 3.84 -3.05 16.58
N ALA A 79 2.68 -2.52 16.21
CA ALA A 79 2.02 -2.87 14.95
C ALA A 79 2.83 -2.37 13.74
N ILE A 80 3.34 -1.13 13.79
CA ILE A 80 4.24 -0.58 12.77
C ILE A 80 5.48 -1.48 12.59
N ALA A 81 6.18 -1.78 13.68
CA ALA A 81 7.37 -2.65 13.65
C ALA A 81 7.08 -4.02 13.03
N ARG A 82 5.98 -4.66 13.45
CA ARG A 82 5.57 -5.96 12.94
C ARG A 82 5.27 -5.91 11.43
N ASN A 83 4.51 -4.91 10.98
CA ASN A 83 4.13 -4.78 9.57
C ASN A 83 5.28 -4.29 8.67
N LEU A 84 6.34 -3.73 9.23
CA LEU A 84 7.54 -3.32 8.49
C LEU A 84 8.71 -4.29 8.64
N GLY A 85 8.55 -5.35 9.43
CA GLY A 85 9.56 -6.38 9.65
C GLY A 85 10.76 -5.91 10.48
N ILE A 86 10.64 -4.82 11.24
CA ILE A 86 11.72 -4.24 12.05
C ILE A 86 11.47 -4.38 13.55
N ASN A 87 12.49 -4.21 14.39
CA ASN A 87 12.29 -4.14 15.84
C ASN A 87 11.57 -2.84 16.25
N THR A 88 10.65 -2.93 17.22
CA THR A 88 9.96 -1.80 17.88
C THR A 88 10.88 -0.65 18.27
N THR A 89 12.12 -0.93 18.70
CA THR A 89 13.10 0.08 19.08
C THR A 89 13.45 1.04 17.93
N TYR A 90 13.35 0.57 16.69
CA TYR A 90 13.66 1.35 15.49
C TYR A 90 12.45 2.09 14.91
N VAL A 91 11.25 1.95 15.50
CA VAL A 91 10.07 2.76 15.12
C VAL A 91 10.13 4.14 15.76
N THR A 92 10.73 4.21 16.95
CA THR A 92 10.96 5.43 17.71
C THR A 92 12.39 5.91 17.56
N GLY A 93 12.64 7.21 17.73
CA GLY A 93 13.98 7.79 17.69
C GLY A 93 14.34 8.41 16.34
N ARG A 94 15.63 8.68 16.14
CA ARG A 94 16.16 9.36 14.95
C ARG A 94 16.85 8.34 14.05
N HIS A 95 16.03 7.59 13.33
CA HIS A 95 16.50 6.64 12.31
C HIS A 95 16.02 7.06 10.93
N SER A 96 16.76 6.64 9.92
CA SER A 96 16.39 6.75 8.52
C SER A 96 16.30 5.36 7.92
N TYR A 97 15.46 5.20 6.90
CA TYR A 97 15.04 3.90 6.42
C TYR A 97 15.20 3.80 4.91
N VAL A 98 15.42 2.59 4.42
CA VAL A 98 15.29 2.28 3.01
C VAL A 98 14.30 1.13 2.87
N LEU A 99 13.22 1.37 2.14
CA LEU A 99 12.26 0.33 1.76
C LEU A 99 12.70 -0.26 0.42
N VAL A 100 12.94 -1.56 0.41
CA VAL A 100 13.17 -2.32 -0.82
C VAL A 100 11.93 -3.17 -1.08
N ARG A 101 11.38 -3.08 -2.30
CA ARG A 101 10.18 -3.81 -2.70
C ARG A 101 10.39 -4.49 -4.04
N LEU A 102 9.84 -5.69 -4.19
CA LEU A 102 9.72 -6.42 -5.43
C LEU A 102 8.27 -6.87 -5.61
N ALA A 103 7.59 -6.32 -6.61
CA ALA A 103 6.18 -6.59 -6.84
C ALA A 103 5.95 -7.35 -8.16
N ARG A 104 4.98 -8.29 -8.12
CA ARG A 104 4.41 -8.93 -9.31
C ARG A 104 2.93 -8.58 -9.41
N HIS A 105 2.59 -7.71 -10.36
CA HIS A 105 1.20 -7.40 -10.69
C HIS A 105 0.59 -8.56 -11.48
N ARG A 106 -0.67 -8.89 -11.18
CA ARG A 106 -1.41 -10.01 -11.77
C ARG A 106 -2.62 -9.50 -12.54
N ASP A 107 -3.54 -8.87 -11.82
CA ASP A 107 -4.78 -8.36 -12.36
C ASP A 107 -4.89 -6.87 -12.05
N SER A 108 -5.52 -6.12 -12.96
CA SER A 108 -5.83 -4.71 -12.75
C SER A 108 -7.24 -4.45 -13.27
N SER A 109 -8.00 -3.70 -12.49
CA SER A 109 -9.33 -3.28 -12.87
C SER A 109 -9.49 -1.79 -12.63
N ARG A 110 -10.19 -1.11 -13.55
CA ARG A 110 -10.48 0.32 -13.45
C ARG A 110 -11.85 0.60 -14.05
N VAL A 111 -12.62 1.49 -13.41
CA VAL A 111 -13.87 2.04 -13.96
C VAL A 111 -13.54 2.79 -15.26
N HIS A 112 -14.31 2.54 -16.32
CA HIS A 112 -14.01 3.05 -17.66
C HIS A 112 -13.88 4.58 -17.69
N GLU A 113 -12.74 5.10 -18.20
CA GLU A 113 -12.46 6.55 -18.24
C GLU A 113 -13.46 7.30 -19.15
N ASP A 114 -13.89 6.69 -20.25
CA ASP A 114 -14.88 7.27 -21.17
C ASP A 114 -16.34 7.15 -20.68
N SER A 115 -16.57 6.52 -19.52
CA SER A 115 -17.89 6.41 -18.89
C SER A 115 -17.75 6.54 -17.38
N PRO A 116 -17.37 7.74 -16.90
CA PRO A 116 -17.19 7.97 -15.47
C PRO A 116 -18.53 7.79 -14.75
N ILE A 117 -18.48 7.20 -13.56
CA ILE A 117 -19.64 7.14 -12.66
C ILE A 117 -19.93 8.56 -12.20
N THR A 118 -21.08 9.10 -12.61
CA THR A 118 -21.61 10.40 -12.19
C THR A 118 -22.99 10.19 -11.59
N SER A 119 -23.47 11.15 -10.81
CA SER A 119 -24.81 11.06 -10.22
C SER A 119 -25.95 11.00 -11.23
N ASP A 120 -25.71 11.41 -12.48
CA ASP A 120 -26.71 11.42 -13.54
C ASP A 120 -26.83 10.05 -14.25
N ASN A 121 -25.73 9.30 -14.34
CA ASN A 121 -25.68 8.02 -15.06
C ASN A 121 -25.58 6.79 -14.13
N VAL A 122 -25.38 7.00 -12.83
CA VAL A 122 -25.23 5.91 -11.88
C VAL A 122 -26.55 5.19 -11.61
N VAL A 123 -26.48 3.86 -11.65
CA VAL A 123 -27.58 2.99 -11.23
C VAL A 123 -27.18 2.35 -9.91
N LEU A 124 -27.92 2.64 -8.84
CA LEU A 124 -27.63 2.10 -7.51
C LEU A 124 -28.38 0.78 -7.28
N HIS A 125 -27.84 -0.06 -6.39
CA HIS A 125 -28.64 -1.11 -5.77
C HIS A 125 -29.77 -0.52 -4.92
N ASP A 126 -30.91 -1.21 -4.86
CA ASP A 126 -32.15 -0.66 -4.28
C ASP A 126 -31.98 -0.32 -2.79
N ALA A 127 -31.19 -1.12 -2.06
CA ALA A 127 -30.88 -0.87 -0.66
C ALA A 127 -30.07 0.43 -0.48
N VAL A 128 -29.09 0.67 -1.36
CA VAL A 128 -28.27 1.89 -1.35
C VAL A 128 -29.13 3.10 -1.68
N ALA A 129 -29.94 3.01 -2.74
CA ALA A 129 -30.82 4.10 -3.15
C ALA A 129 -31.78 4.50 -2.03
N LYS A 130 -32.43 3.52 -1.39
CA LYS A 130 -33.33 3.77 -0.25
C LYS A 130 -32.61 4.45 0.90
N GLN A 131 -31.39 4.02 1.25
CA GLN A 131 -30.65 4.66 2.34
C GLN A 131 -30.14 6.05 1.95
N ALA A 132 -29.73 6.26 0.69
CA ALA A 132 -29.33 7.56 0.19
C ALA A 132 -30.48 8.57 0.27
N ASP A 133 -31.73 8.13 0.02
CA ASP A 133 -32.93 8.97 0.15
C ASP A 133 -33.19 9.42 1.59
N LEU A 134 -32.81 8.59 2.58
CA LEU A 134 -32.95 8.89 4.02
C LEU A 134 -31.94 9.92 4.54
N VAL A 135 -30.87 10.21 3.77
CA VAL A 135 -29.91 11.25 4.16
C VAL A 135 -30.60 12.62 4.10
N THR A 136 -30.51 13.35 5.22
CA THR A 136 -31.18 14.63 5.43
C THR A 136 -30.14 15.74 5.62
N ILE A 137 -30.31 16.85 4.91
CA ILE A 137 -29.42 18.01 5.00
C ILE A 137 -29.50 18.60 6.41
N GLY A 138 -28.34 18.90 7.01
CA GLY A 138 -28.23 19.38 8.38
C GLY A 138 -28.23 18.28 9.45
N ASP A 139 -28.54 17.03 9.08
CA ASP A 139 -28.46 15.89 10.00
C ASP A 139 -27.21 15.04 9.71
N THR A 140 -26.17 15.23 10.53
CA THR A 140 -24.92 14.47 10.43
C THR A 140 -25.11 12.99 10.77
N ALA A 141 -26.08 12.64 11.63
CA ALA A 141 -26.30 11.25 12.02
C ALA A 141 -26.80 10.42 10.82
N SER A 142 -27.68 10.99 9.99
CA SER A 142 -28.15 10.34 8.77
C SER A 142 -27.02 9.98 7.80
N VAL A 143 -26.00 10.85 7.67
CA VAL A 143 -24.80 10.60 6.85
C VAL A 143 -23.93 9.50 7.48
N VAL A 144 -23.72 9.55 8.79
CA VAL A 144 -22.94 8.51 9.51
C VAL A 144 -23.60 7.14 9.37
N ASP A 145 -24.92 7.06 9.43
CA ASP A 145 -25.65 5.80 9.26
C ASP A 145 -25.56 5.26 7.83
N PHE A 146 -25.55 6.13 6.82
CA PHE A 146 -25.25 5.74 5.44
C PHE A 146 -23.82 5.17 5.32
N ILE A 147 -22.82 5.88 5.85
CA ILE A 147 -21.41 5.45 5.82
C ILE A 147 -21.21 4.13 6.56
N ARG A 148 -21.90 3.94 7.70
CA ARG A 148 -21.83 2.69 8.48
C ARG A 148 -22.34 1.49 7.67
N SER A 149 -23.29 1.73 6.77
CA SER A 149 -23.97 0.68 5.98
C SER A 149 -23.25 0.35 4.67
N PHE A 150 -22.72 1.37 3.98
CA PHE A 150 -22.19 1.21 2.61
C PHE A 150 -20.75 1.72 2.43
N GLY A 151 -20.15 2.31 3.45
CA GLY A 151 -18.86 2.99 3.37
C GLY A 151 -18.98 4.44 2.91
N SER A 152 -17.86 5.16 2.97
CA SER A 152 -17.73 6.53 2.47
C SER A 152 -17.19 6.61 1.06
N HIS A 153 -16.50 5.55 0.61
CA HIS A 153 -15.82 5.49 -0.67
C HIS A 153 -16.12 4.18 -1.40
N TYR A 154 -15.93 4.21 -2.71
CA TYR A 154 -15.95 3.05 -3.58
C TYR A 154 -14.63 2.91 -4.32
N VAL A 155 -14.32 1.69 -4.76
CA VAL A 155 -13.11 1.39 -5.51
C VAL A 155 -13.28 1.82 -6.97
N THR A 156 -12.47 2.79 -7.42
CA THR A 156 -12.42 3.20 -8.83
C THR A 156 -11.41 2.40 -9.62
N SER A 157 -10.30 2.03 -8.99
CA SER A 157 -9.33 1.12 -9.58
C SER A 157 -8.56 0.35 -8.52
N TYR A 158 -8.09 -0.83 -8.90
CA TYR A 158 -7.22 -1.64 -8.07
C TYR A 158 -6.26 -2.44 -8.94
N VAL A 159 -5.10 -2.76 -8.37
CA VAL A 159 -4.16 -3.74 -8.92
C VAL A 159 -3.92 -4.80 -7.86
N THR A 160 -4.08 -6.06 -8.24
CA THR A 160 -3.79 -7.19 -7.37
C THR A 160 -2.56 -7.95 -7.85
N GLY A 161 -1.94 -8.68 -6.94
CA GLY A 161 -0.77 -9.48 -7.20
C GLY A 161 -0.18 -9.99 -5.89
N ASN A 162 1.14 -10.01 -5.81
CA ASN A 162 1.83 -10.11 -4.52
C ASN A 162 3.19 -9.39 -4.60
N SER A 163 3.75 -9.03 -3.46
CA SER A 163 5.04 -8.37 -3.38
C SER A 163 5.81 -8.82 -2.15
N LEU A 164 7.14 -8.87 -2.26
CA LEU A 164 8.03 -8.93 -1.12
C LEU A 164 8.58 -7.54 -0.83
N TYR A 165 8.79 -7.25 0.43
CA TYR A 165 9.46 -6.03 0.85
C TYR A 165 10.36 -6.28 2.05
N GLN A 166 11.35 -5.41 2.21
CA GLN A 166 12.29 -5.41 3.31
C GLN A 166 12.68 -3.99 3.67
N VAL A 167 12.73 -3.69 4.97
CA VAL A 167 13.15 -2.39 5.48
C VAL A 167 14.55 -2.49 6.08
N PHE A 168 15.43 -1.58 5.66
CA PHE A 168 16.75 -1.39 6.23
C PHE A 168 16.77 -0.13 7.08
N VAL A 169 17.31 -0.21 8.30
CA VAL A 169 17.39 0.91 9.24
C VAL A 169 18.83 1.38 9.34
N PHE A 170 19.01 2.70 9.33
CA PHE A 170 20.31 3.35 9.37
C PHE A 170 20.31 4.52 10.36
N THR A 171 21.49 4.82 10.88
CA THR A 171 21.75 6.14 11.46
C THR A 171 21.68 7.20 10.36
N THR A 172 21.22 8.40 10.71
CA THR A 172 21.10 9.51 9.75
C THR A 172 22.42 9.81 8.99
N PRO A 173 23.61 9.87 9.63
CA PRO A 173 24.85 10.16 8.91
C PRO A 173 25.21 9.11 7.84
N ILE A 174 25.06 7.82 8.16
CA ILE A 174 25.33 6.73 7.22
C ILE A 174 24.32 6.77 6.06
N TYR A 175 23.05 6.91 6.39
CA TYR A 175 21.97 7.03 5.41
C TYR A 175 22.20 8.19 4.44
N SER A 176 22.54 9.38 4.94
CA SER A 176 22.78 10.56 4.09
C SER A 176 23.92 10.32 3.10
N ARG A 177 25.01 9.68 3.54
CA ARG A 177 26.13 9.31 2.66
C ARG A 177 25.73 8.32 1.58
N ILE A 178 24.99 7.26 1.94
CA ILE A 178 24.50 6.26 0.98
C ILE A 178 23.56 6.91 -0.04
N LYS A 179 22.61 7.74 0.44
CA LYS A 179 21.65 8.47 -0.40
C LYS A 179 22.36 9.41 -1.38
N GLU A 180 23.41 10.10 -0.95
CA GLU A 180 24.20 10.99 -1.81
C GLU A 180 25.00 10.22 -2.88
N ILE A 181 25.64 9.11 -2.50
CA ILE A 181 26.37 8.24 -3.43
C ILE A 181 25.43 7.70 -4.51
N LEU A 182 24.25 7.22 -4.13
CA LEU A 182 23.26 6.67 -5.06
C LEU A 182 22.64 7.75 -5.95
N LYS A 183 22.43 8.96 -5.44
CA LYS A 183 21.97 10.09 -6.25
C LYS A 183 23.02 10.57 -7.25
N SER A 184 24.29 10.62 -6.86
CA SER A 184 25.37 11.17 -7.69
C SER A 184 25.84 10.19 -8.76
N ARG A 185 26.02 8.91 -8.41
CA ARG A 185 26.52 7.89 -9.34
C ARG A 185 25.39 7.16 -10.06
N GLY A 186 24.21 7.04 -9.44
CA GLY A 186 23.10 6.20 -9.91
C GLY A 186 23.28 4.73 -9.51
N VAL A 187 22.18 4.03 -9.21
CA VAL A 187 22.18 2.62 -8.75
C VAL A 187 22.92 1.71 -9.74
N SER A 188 22.70 1.90 -11.04
CA SER A 188 23.28 1.08 -12.11
C SER A 188 24.79 1.21 -12.26
N SER A 189 25.41 2.21 -11.64
CA SER A 189 26.85 2.45 -11.69
C SER A 189 27.63 1.83 -10.53
N LEU A 190 26.93 1.33 -9.51
CA LEU A 190 27.52 0.64 -8.38
C LEU A 190 27.67 -0.84 -8.71
N SER A 191 28.78 -1.45 -8.28
CA SER A 191 28.87 -2.90 -8.33
C SER A 191 27.85 -3.51 -7.35
N MET A 192 27.45 -4.76 -7.60
CA MET A 192 26.54 -5.43 -6.69
C MET A 192 27.17 -5.65 -5.31
N GLU A 193 28.49 -5.82 -5.25
CA GLU A 193 29.24 -5.94 -4.01
C GLU A 193 29.20 -4.64 -3.21
N GLU A 194 29.37 -3.48 -3.89
CA GLU A 194 29.22 -2.15 -3.28
C GLU A 194 27.80 -1.97 -2.74
N LEU A 195 26.79 -2.28 -3.54
CA LEU A 195 25.38 -2.17 -3.13
C LEU A 195 25.07 -3.10 -1.95
N SER A 196 25.45 -4.38 -2.04
CA SER A 196 25.22 -5.36 -0.97
C SER A 196 25.92 -4.96 0.33
N SER A 197 27.11 -4.36 0.23
CA SER A 197 27.87 -3.85 1.36
C SER A 197 27.12 -2.73 2.09
N TYR A 198 26.62 -1.72 1.36
CA TYR A 198 25.85 -0.62 1.96
C TYR A 198 24.59 -1.07 2.71
N PHE A 199 24.01 -2.19 2.29
CA PHE A 199 22.80 -2.77 2.89
C PHE A 199 23.09 -3.97 3.80
N SER A 200 24.36 -4.17 4.19
CA SER A 200 24.77 -5.19 5.14
C SER A 200 24.68 -4.70 6.59
N PRO A 201 24.73 -5.61 7.58
CA PRO A 201 24.85 -5.26 9.00
C PRO A 201 26.10 -4.44 9.37
N TRP A 202 27.04 -4.24 8.43
CA TRP A 202 28.18 -3.35 8.64
C TRP A 202 27.78 -1.87 8.62
N TYR A 203 26.76 -1.51 7.82
CA TYR A 203 26.29 -0.13 7.66
C TYR A 203 24.88 0.07 8.22
N ALA A 204 23.99 -0.91 8.05
CA ALA A 204 22.64 -0.87 8.59
C ALA A 204 22.66 -1.18 10.09
N GLU A 205 22.01 -0.35 10.90
CA GLU A 205 21.77 -0.64 12.32
C GLU A 205 20.86 -1.86 12.49
N HIS A 206 19.96 -2.07 11.53
CA HIS A 206 19.06 -3.19 11.50
C HIS A 206 18.68 -3.57 10.08
N VAL A 207 18.80 -4.85 9.78
CA VAL A 207 18.26 -5.45 8.56
C VAL A 207 16.93 -6.09 8.94
N GLY A 208 15.82 -5.52 8.45
CA GLY A 208 14.48 -6.04 8.71
C GLY A 208 14.24 -7.40 8.08
N LYS A 209 13.19 -8.08 8.55
CA LYS A 209 12.70 -9.32 7.95
C LYS A 209 12.14 -9.04 6.56
N ILE A 210 12.24 -10.05 5.69
CA ILE A 210 11.56 -10.02 4.40
C ILE A 210 10.12 -10.44 4.65
N LEU A 211 9.18 -9.57 4.29
CA LEU A 211 7.75 -9.77 4.47
C LEU A 211 7.02 -9.76 3.13
N THR A 212 5.78 -10.25 3.13
CA THR A 212 4.91 -10.28 1.96
C THR A 212 3.70 -9.38 2.13
N ALA A 213 3.20 -8.80 1.03
CA ALA A 213 1.98 -8.00 1.08
C ALA A 213 0.74 -8.83 1.45
N SER A 214 0.71 -10.12 1.08
CA SER A 214 -0.39 -11.03 1.44
C SER A 214 -0.27 -11.63 2.85
N GLY A 215 0.86 -11.47 3.54
CA GLY A 215 1.12 -12.18 4.80
C GLY A 215 1.31 -13.69 4.64
N ASN A 216 1.68 -14.15 3.43
CA ASN A 216 1.94 -15.55 3.12
C ASN A 216 3.24 -16.03 3.79
N VAL A 217 3.08 -16.65 4.97
CA VAL A 217 4.19 -17.15 5.80
C VAL A 217 5.07 -18.16 5.08
N THR A 218 4.51 -18.94 4.15
CA THR A 218 5.29 -19.91 3.35
C THR A 218 6.25 -19.20 2.42
N LEU A 219 5.79 -18.14 1.74
CA LEU A 219 6.63 -17.32 0.87
C LEU A 219 7.69 -16.55 1.67
N GLU A 220 7.33 -16.03 2.86
CA GLU A 220 8.28 -15.38 3.76
C GLU A 220 9.38 -16.35 4.24
N SER A 221 9.00 -17.58 4.59
CA SER A 221 9.94 -18.62 5.01
C SER A 221 10.87 -19.02 3.87
N TRP A 222 10.32 -19.20 2.65
CA TRP A 222 11.11 -19.45 1.45
C TRP A 222 12.12 -18.33 1.21
N ALA A 223 11.69 -17.06 1.32
CA ALA A 223 12.57 -15.91 1.14
C ALA A 223 13.66 -15.87 2.22
N GLN A 224 13.31 -16.15 3.47
CA GLN A 224 14.26 -16.15 4.59
C GLN A 224 15.33 -17.25 4.45
N GLU A 225 15.04 -18.36 3.79
CA GLU A 225 15.98 -19.46 3.56
C GLU A 225 16.83 -19.25 2.29
N ASN A 226 16.20 -18.92 1.18
CA ASN A 226 16.85 -18.86 -0.13
C ASN A 226 17.59 -17.53 -0.37
N LEU A 227 17.16 -16.46 0.30
CA LEU A 227 17.77 -15.13 0.17
C LEU A 227 18.86 -14.84 1.20
N ARG A 228 19.37 -15.89 1.87
CA ARG A 228 20.51 -15.77 2.77
C ARG A 228 21.76 -15.35 2.02
N VAL A 229 22.45 -14.38 2.60
CA VAL A 229 23.73 -13.82 2.15
C VAL A 229 24.71 -13.96 3.31
N GLN A 230 25.92 -14.39 2.99
CA GLN A 230 27.04 -14.36 3.91
C GLN A 230 27.93 -13.18 3.54
N PHE A 231 28.14 -12.26 4.48
CA PHE A 231 29.00 -11.09 4.32
C PHE A 231 30.00 -11.04 5.48
N TYR A 232 31.26 -11.35 5.19
CA TYR A 232 32.28 -11.64 6.22
C TYR A 232 31.78 -12.70 7.22
N PHE A 233 31.54 -12.32 8.47
CA PHE A 233 31.04 -13.18 9.55
C PHE A 233 29.54 -13.00 9.82
N PHE A 234 28.86 -12.12 9.08
CA PHE A 234 27.41 -11.95 9.17
C PHE A 234 26.68 -12.90 8.23
N ILE A 235 25.60 -13.49 8.74
CA ILE A 235 24.63 -14.25 7.95
C ILE A 235 23.27 -13.58 8.15
N TYR A 236 22.67 -13.12 7.05
CA TYR A 236 21.38 -12.43 7.06
C TYR A 236 20.66 -12.66 5.73
N SER A 237 19.36 -12.44 5.71
CA SER A 237 18.57 -12.55 4.48
C SER A 237 18.38 -11.17 3.87
N SER A 238 18.56 -11.07 2.55
CA SER A 238 18.48 -9.78 1.84
C SER A 238 17.73 -9.91 0.52
N LEU A 239 16.70 -9.09 0.37
CA LEU A 239 15.91 -9.03 -0.85
C LEU A 239 16.75 -8.55 -2.05
N LEU A 240 17.85 -7.82 -1.80
CA LEU A 240 18.80 -7.39 -2.82
C LEU A 240 19.49 -8.57 -3.53
N LYS A 241 19.54 -9.76 -2.93
CA LYS A 241 20.08 -10.96 -3.60
C LYS A 241 19.36 -11.27 -4.91
N LEU A 242 18.05 -10.98 -4.98
CA LEU A 242 17.24 -11.21 -6.18
C LEU A 242 17.60 -10.28 -7.34
N HIS A 243 18.24 -9.14 -7.08
CA HIS A 243 18.60 -8.18 -8.12
C HIS A 243 19.61 -8.76 -9.13
N THR A 244 20.39 -9.77 -8.73
CA THR A 244 21.43 -10.38 -9.59
C THR A 244 21.21 -11.86 -9.86
N ASP A 245 20.30 -12.52 -9.14
CA ASP A 245 20.06 -13.95 -9.29
C ASP A 245 18.77 -14.22 -10.07
N ASN A 246 18.92 -14.29 -11.40
CA ASN A 246 17.83 -14.61 -12.32
C ASN A 246 17.21 -16.00 -12.09
N SER A 247 17.93 -16.92 -11.44
CA SER A 247 17.40 -18.26 -11.15
C SER A 247 16.44 -18.19 -9.96
N LEU A 248 16.84 -17.53 -8.86
CA LEU A 248 15.98 -17.27 -7.71
C LEU A 248 14.77 -16.41 -8.09
N LEU A 249 14.95 -15.43 -8.97
CA LEU A 249 13.86 -14.59 -9.44
C LEU A 249 12.80 -15.39 -10.22
N LYS A 250 13.21 -16.38 -11.02
CA LYS A 250 12.29 -17.30 -11.72
C LYS A 250 11.57 -18.26 -10.78
N GLU A 251 12.23 -18.70 -9.71
CA GLU A 251 11.58 -19.52 -8.67
C GLU A 251 10.55 -18.70 -7.92
N LEU A 252 10.94 -17.50 -7.48
CA LEU A 252 10.06 -16.56 -6.81
C LEU A 252 8.83 -16.22 -7.66
N ASP A 253 9.01 -16.03 -8.96
CA ASP A 253 7.92 -15.73 -9.89
C ASP A 253 6.76 -16.74 -9.74
N LYS A 254 7.09 -18.03 -9.63
CA LYS A 254 6.09 -19.10 -9.46
C LYS A 254 5.33 -19.02 -8.14
N LEU A 255 5.96 -18.47 -7.10
CA LEU A 255 5.38 -18.34 -5.76
C LEU A 255 4.56 -17.05 -5.58
N LEU A 256 4.81 -16.01 -6.37
CA LEU A 256 4.08 -14.75 -6.33
C LEU A 256 2.70 -14.87 -7.01
N VAL A 257 1.77 -15.54 -6.34
CA VAL A 257 0.36 -15.72 -6.77
C VAL A 257 -0.43 -14.43 -6.52
N ASN A 258 -1.65 -14.33 -7.09
CA ASN A 258 -2.54 -13.20 -6.88
C ASN A 258 -3.22 -13.28 -5.49
N GLU A 259 -2.65 -12.65 -4.47
CA GLU A 259 -3.10 -12.78 -3.06
C GLU A 259 -3.24 -11.45 -2.31
N ALA A 260 -2.81 -10.34 -2.89
CA ALA A 260 -2.80 -9.03 -2.25
C ALA A 260 -3.26 -7.92 -3.18
N VAL A 261 -3.88 -6.89 -2.62
CA VAL A 261 -4.08 -5.60 -3.29
C VAL A 261 -2.78 -4.81 -3.15
N LEU A 262 -2.19 -4.42 -4.28
CA LEU A 262 -0.93 -3.71 -4.34
C LEU A 262 -1.11 -2.22 -4.64
N GLN A 263 -2.20 -1.89 -5.34
CA GLN A 263 -2.58 -0.50 -5.65
C GLN A 263 -4.09 -0.37 -5.49
N LEU A 264 -4.53 0.77 -4.96
CA LEU A 264 -5.94 1.02 -4.67
C LEU A 264 -6.24 2.50 -4.87
N ASP A 265 -7.28 2.80 -5.63
CA ASP A 265 -7.83 4.16 -5.77
C ASP A 265 -9.29 4.14 -5.31
N LEU A 266 -9.60 5.06 -4.39
CA LEU A 266 -10.90 5.18 -3.76
C LEU A 266 -11.48 6.56 -4.00
N ARG A 267 -12.73 6.62 -4.45
CA ARG A 267 -13.48 7.86 -4.58
C ARG A 267 -14.72 7.87 -3.73
N THR A 268 -15.15 9.05 -3.37
CA THR A 268 -16.28 9.31 -2.47
C THR A 268 -17.57 8.81 -3.07
N LEU A 269 -18.42 8.23 -2.23
CA LEU A 269 -19.76 7.79 -2.62
C LEU A 269 -20.75 8.96 -2.78
N SER A 270 -20.27 10.20 -2.93
CA SER A 270 -21.12 11.36 -3.16
C SER A 270 -21.93 11.24 -4.44
N VAL A 271 -21.42 10.45 -5.41
CA VAL A 271 -22.12 10.10 -6.65
C VAL A 271 -23.48 9.43 -6.41
N ALA A 272 -23.69 8.77 -5.26
CA ALA A 272 -24.97 8.15 -4.91
C ALA A 272 -26.11 9.18 -4.71
N PHE A 273 -25.80 10.44 -4.47
CA PHE A 273 -26.80 11.49 -4.23
C PHE A 273 -27.07 12.28 -5.51
N LYS A 274 -28.28 12.09 -6.08
CA LYS A 274 -28.74 12.83 -7.26
C LYS A 274 -28.98 14.31 -6.97
N ASP A 275 -29.51 14.62 -5.79
CA ASP A 275 -29.69 15.99 -5.30
C ASP A 275 -28.33 16.67 -5.02
N PRO A 276 -28.00 17.77 -5.72
CA PRO A 276 -26.74 18.48 -5.52
C PRO A 276 -26.53 19.01 -4.09
N GLU A 277 -27.59 19.40 -3.39
CA GLU A 277 -27.48 19.92 -2.03
C GLU A 277 -27.17 18.79 -1.04
N LYS A 278 -27.85 17.64 -1.16
CA LYS A 278 -27.51 16.44 -0.39
C LYS A 278 -26.09 15.95 -0.68
N ARG A 279 -25.65 16.01 -1.94
CA ARG A 279 -24.28 15.64 -2.34
C ARG A 279 -23.26 16.52 -1.63
N ARG A 280 -23.42 17.85 -1.69
CA ARG A 280 -22.54 18.80 -1.00
C ARG A 280 -22.55 18.57 0.51
N TRP A 281 -23.72 18.31 1.09
CA TRP A 281 -23.85 18.01 2.52
C TRP A 281 -23.07 16.74 2.91
N PHE A 282 -23.22 15.66 2.13
CA PHE A 282 -22.47 14.42 2.35
C PHE A 282 -20.95 14.67 2.28
N GLU A 283 -20.49 15.38 1.26
CA GLU A 283 -19.08 15.73 1.06
C GLU A 283 -18.52 16.57 2.20
N GLU A 284 -19.28 17.55 2.70
CA GLU A 284 -18.89 18.39 3.84
C GLU A 284 -18.74 17.56 5.12
N VAL A 285 -19.69 16.67 5.41
CA VAL A 285 -19.62 15.78 6.57
C VAL A 285 -18.40 14.85 6.46
N ILE A 286 -18.14 14.29 5.28
CA ILE A 286 -16.95 13.45 5.04
C ILE A 286 -15.67 14.25 5.24
N ASP A 287 -15.54 15.42 4.61
CA ASP A 287 -14.36 16.28 4.73
C ASP A 287 -14.06 16.62 6.19
N ASN A 288 -15.09 17.02 6.94
CA ASN A 288 -14.92 17.38 8.34
C ASN A 288 -14.46 16.17 9.18
N ASN A 289 -15.05 15.00 8.97
CA ASN A 289 -14.65 13.78 9.68
C ASN A 289 -13.22 13.35 9.32
N LEU A 290 -12.86 13.33 8.03
CA LEU A 290 -11.53 12.93 7.57
C LEU A 290 -10.45 13.89 8.05
N LYS A 291 -10.68 15.21 7.97
CA LYS A 291 -9.73 16.23 8.46
C LYS A 291 -9.55 16.17 9.97
N LEU A 292 -10.64 16.01 10.72
CA LEU A 292 -10.55 15.81 12.18
C LEU A 292 -9.72 14.57 12.50
N TRP A 293 -9.86 13.51 11.71
CA TRP A 293 -9.10 12.29 11.89
C TRP A 293 -7.61 12.45 11.54
N GLU A 294 -7.27 13.16 10.46
CA GLU A 294 -5.87 13.46 10.09
C GLU A 294 -5.14 14.32 11.13
N VAL A 295 -5.85 15.21 11.83
CA VAL A 295 -5.27 16.10 12.86
C VAL A 295 -5.14 15.40 14.22
N ASN A 296 -6.06 14.51 14.56
CA ASN A 296 -6.13 13.88 15.89
C ASN A 296 -5.24 12.64 16.06
N MET A 297 -4.52 12.21 15.02
CA MET A 297 -3.60 11.06 15.03
C MET A 297 -2.15 11.46 14.77
#